data_AF-A0A7C1MIC2-F1
#
_entry.id   AF-A0A7C1MIC2-F1
#
_cell.length_a   1.000
_cell.length_b   1.000
_cell.length_c   1.000
_cell.angle_alpha   90.00
_cell.angle_beta   90.00
_cell.angle_gamma   90.00
#
_symmetry.space_group_name_H-M   'P 1'
#
loop_
_entity.id
_entity.type
_entity.pdbx_description
1 polymer ?
#
loop_
_entity_poly.entity_id
_entity_poly.type
_entity_poly.pdbx_seq_one_letter_code
_entity_poly.pdbx_strand_id
1 'polypeptide(L)'
;MINKIKPNIWQFIFREFGSCVYLIKINNQNILVDTGSSDNKHELLSDLKELNIKPEQIGMVLLTHNHWDHEGNISLFRNARVYGNKKDFKDKKITDIYKLKIKEIKIIDTPGHTPGSISLLYQDVLFSGDTLFHNGIGRTDFPESSHKDMIKSLEELRGIDYKILLPGHT
;
A
#
# COMPACT_ATOMS: atom_id res chain seq x y z
N MET A 1 -7.85 -10.43 -9.71
CA MET A 1 -6.96 -11.57 -10.03
C MET A 1 -5.99 -11.71 -8.88
N ILE A 2 -5.88 -12.91 -8.30
CA ILE A 2 -5.06 -13.15 -7.12
C ILE A 2 -3.75 -13.81 -7.51
N ASN A 3 -2.64 -13.14 -7.17
CA ASN A 3 -1.31 -13.72 -7.27
C ASN A 3 -0.80 -14.05 -5.87
N LYS A 4 -0.46 -15.32 -5.61
CA LYS A 4 0.23 -15.70 -4.37
C LYS A 4 1.73 -15.43 -4.52
N ILE A 5 2.23 -14.41 -3.83
CA ILE A 5 3.63 -13.98 -3.92
C ILE A 5 4.51 -14.80 -2.96
N LYS A 6 4.04 -15.00 -1.73
CA LYS A 6 4.68 -15.82 -0.68
C LYS A 6 3.64 -16.61 0.10
N PRO A 7 4.01 -17.57 0.97
CA PRO A 7 3.05 -18.31 1.79
C PRO A 7 2.05 -17.44 2.57
N ASN A 8 2.45 -16.22 2.93
CA ASN A 8 1.67 -15.26 3.69
C ASN A 8 1.48 -13.90 2.99
N ILE A 9 1.75 -13.80 1.68
CA ILE A 9 1.59 -12.56 0.91
C ILE A 9 0.83 -12.85 -0.39
N TRP A 10 -0.23 -12.09 -0.63
CA TRP A 10 -1.03 -12.13 -1.85
C TRP A 10 -1.12 -10.73 -2.45
N GLN A 11 -1.17 -10.66 -3.77
CA GLN A 11 -1.44 -9.46 -4.55
C GLN A 11 -2.81 -9.62 -5.23
N PHE A 12 -3.59 -8.56 -5.20
CA PHE A 12 -4.84 -8.41 -5.93
C PHE A 12 -4.62 -7.36 -7.04
N ILE A 13 -4.82 -7.79 -8.28
CA ILE A 13 -4.77 -6.93 -9.47
C ILE A 13 -6.18 -6.88 -10.06
N PHE A 14 -6.64 -5.69 -10.42
CA PHE A 14 -7.99 -5.44 -10.90
C PHE A 14 -8.04 -5.22 -12.41
N ARG A 15 -9.22 -5.37 -13.00
CA ARG A 15 -9.44 -5.09 -14.42
C ARG A 15 -9.63 -3.60 -14.67
N GLU A 16 -10.43 -2.97 -13.81
CA GLU A 16 -10.62 -1.52 -13.84
C GLU A 16 -9.41 -0.81 -13.20
N PHE A 17 -9.18 0.44 -13.61
CA PHE A 17 -8.05 1.22 -13.09
C PHE A 17 -8.11 1.34 -11.56
N GLY A 18 -7.00 1.02 -10.92
CA GLY A 18 -6.79 1.18 -9.50
C GLY A 18 -5.47 0.54 -9.07
N SER A 19 -5.00 0.91 -7.88
CA SER A 19 -3.77 0.33 -7.35
C SER A 19 -3.90 -1.18 -7.11
N CYS A 20 -2.77 -1.86 -7.21
CA CYS A 20 -2.59 -3.17 -6.64
C CYS A 20 -2.85 -3.11 -5.14
N VAL A 21 -3.62 -4.08 -4.64
CA VAL A 21 -3.83 -4.26 -3.19
C VAL A 21 -3.06 -5.49 -2.74
N TYR A 22 -2.44 -5.42 -1.58
CA TYR A 22 -1.68 -6.54 -1.04
C TYR A 22 -2.24 -7.01 0.29
N LEU A 23 -2.38 -8.32 0.45
CA LEU A 23 -2.70 -8.95 1.72
C LEU A 23 -1.45 -9.57 2.31
N ILE A 24 -1.10 -9.16 3.53
CA ILE A 24 -0.04 -9.75 4.34
C ILE A 24 -0.68 -10.41 5.56
N LYS A 25 -0.33 -11.68 5.82
CA LYS A 25 -0.70 -12.38 7.06
C LYS A 25 0.49 -12.41 8.00
N ILE A 26 0.37 -11.75 9.15
CA ILE A 26 1.39 -11.74 10.20
C ILE A 26 0.74 -12.24 11.48
N ASN A 27 1.19 -13.40 11.98
CA ASN A 27 0.55 -14.10 13.09
C ASN A 27 -0.95 -14.30 12.80
N ASN A 28 -1.84 -13.86 13.70
CA ASN A 28 -3.30 -13.93 13.52
C ASN A 28 -3.91 -12.63 12.93
N GLN A 29 -3.10 -11.76 12.30
CA GLN A 29 -3.56 -10.50 11.73
C GLN A 29 -3.55 -10.56 10.20
N ASN A 30 -4.68 -10.18 9.59
CA ASN A 30 -4.76 -9.86 8.16
C ASN A 30 -4.56 -8.35 7.99
N ILE A 31 -3.56 -7.99 7.22
CA ILE A 31 -3.15 -6.60 6.96
C ILE A 31 -3.28 -6.36 5.46
N LEU A 32 -4.00 -5.31 5.07
CA LEU A 32 -3.97 -4.83 3.70
C LEU A 32 -2.96 -3.69 3.53
N VAL A 33 -2.22 -3.69 2.43
CA VAL A 33 -1.51 -2.52 1.91
C VAL A 33 -2.34 -1.98 0.76
N ASP A 34 -2.77 -0.72 0.91
CA ASP A 34 -3.74 -0.04 0.05
C ASP A 34 -5.08 -0.78 -0.07
N THR A 35 -6.02 -0.19 -0.80
CA THR A 35 -7.39 -0.67 -0.96
C THR A 35 -7.95 -0.51 -2.37
N GLY A 36 -7.15 -0.08 -3.35
CA GLY A 36 -7.62 0.11 -4.72
C GLY A 36 -8.58 1.30 -4.85
N SER A 37 -9.16 1.46 -6.05
CA SER A 37 -10.20 2.45 -6.32
C SER A 37 -11.58 1.94 -5.92
N SER A 38 -12.55 2.83 -5.70
CA SER A 38 -13.94 2.43 -5.42
C SER A 38 -14.56 1.58 -6.53
N ASP A 39 -14.07 1.72 -7.77
CA ASP A 39 -14.54 0.95 -8.93
C ASP A 39 -14.12 -0.52 -8.81
N ASN A 40 -13.02 -0.82 -8.12
CA ASN A 40 -12.54 -2.18 -7.87
C ASN A 40 -13.27 -2.89 -6.72
N LYS A 41 -14.24 -2.26 -6.05
CA LYS A 41 -14.91 -2.79 -4.85
C LYS A 41 -15.38 -4.24 -5.02
N HIS A 42 -16.04 -4.54 -6.13
CA HIS A 42 -16.60 -5.87 -6.38
C HIS A 42 -15.51 -6.92 -6.57
N GLU A 43 -14.44 -6.58 -7.29
CA GLU A 43 -13.29 -7.45 -7.49
C GLU A 43 -12.55 -7.69 -6.17
N LEU A 44 -12.25 -6.65 -5.39
CA LEU A 44 -11.59 -6.78 -4.09
C LEU A 44 -12.36 -7.68 -3.12
N LEU A 45 -13.69 -7.52 -3.04
CA LEU A 45 -14.53 -8.38 -2.20
C LEU A 45 -14.58 -9.82 -2.72
N SER A 46 -14.59 -10.02 -4.03
CA SER A 46 -14.54 -11.35 -4.64
C SER A 46 -13.21 -12.05 -4.36
N ASP A 47 -12.10 -11.34 -4.52
CA ASP A 47 -10.76 -11.87 -4.33
C ASP A 47 -10.50 -12.22 -2.84
N LEU A 48 -10.97 -11.40 -1.89
CA LEU A 48 -10.93 -11.74 -0.47
C LEU A 48 -11.78 -12.99 -0.15
N LYS A 49 -12.95 -13.12 -0.77
CA LYS A 49 -13.83 -14.28 -0.59
C LYS A 49 -13.19 -15.57 -1.09
N GLU A 50 -12.45 -15.54 -2.20
CA GLU A 50 -11.69 -16.70 -2.70
C GLU A 50 -10.65 -17.18 -1.70
N LEU A 51 -10.05 -16.26 -0.93
CA LEU A 51 -9.15 -16.58 0.18
C LEU A 51 -9.87 -16.96 1.49
N ASN A 52 -11.19 -17.08 1.47
CA ASN A 52 -12.06 -17.30 2.64
C ASN A 52 -11.90 -16.23 3.73
N ILE A 53 -11.68 -14.98 3.33
CA ILE A 53 -11.52 -13.83 4.23
C ILE A 53 -12.71 -12.89 4.02
N LYS A 54 -13.40 -12.59 5.12
CA LYS A 54 -14.43 -11.55 5.15
C LYS A 54 -13.79 -10.18 5.43
N PRO A 55 -14.33 -9.07 4.93
CA PRO A 55 -13.81 -7.72 5.21
C PRO A 55 -13.66 -7.41 6.71
N GLU A 56 -14.54 -7.96 7.55
CA GLU A 56 -14.51 -7.80 9.00
C GLU A 56 -13.30 -8.47 9.68
N GLN A 57 -12.63 -9.37 8.97
CA GLN A 57 -11.42 -10.07 9.43
C GLN A 57 -10.14 -9.34 9.04
N ILE A 58 -10.22 -8.22 8.32
CA ILE A 58 -9.08 -7.32 8.10
C ILE A 58 -8.90 -6.48 9.36
N GLY A 59 -7.76 -6.66 10.03
CA GLY A 59 -7.45 -5.97 11.28
C GLY A 59 -6.75 -4.62 11.07
N MET A 60 -6.01 -4.49 9.97
CA MET A 60 -5.27 -3.27 9.65
C MET A 60 -5.28 -2.99 8.15
N VAL A 61 -5.30 -1.71 7.81
CA VAL A 61 -5.06 -1.19 6.45
C VAL A 61 -3.91 -0.20 6.54
N LEU A 62 -2.87 -0.39 5.74
CA LEU A 62 -1.70 0.48 5.65
C LEU A 62 -1.74 1.17 4.29
N LEU A 63 -1.89 2.48 4.29
CA LEU A 63 -1.96 3.28 3.07
C LEU A 63 -0.57 3.81 2.71
N THR A 64 -0.16 3.62 1.45
CA THR A 64 1.11 4.11 0.93
C THR A 64 1.07 5.62 0.71
N HIS A 65 -0.05 6.15 0.22
CA HIS A 65 -0.31 7.58 0.04
C HIS A 65 -1.82 7.84 -0.16
N ASN A 66 -2.22 9.11 -0.33
CA ASN A 66 -3.64 9.54 -0.29
C ASN A 66 -4.36 9.66 -1.65
N HIS A 67 -3.87 9.04 -2.72
CA HIS A 67 -4.62 9.04 -3.97
C HIS A 67 -5.83 8.11 -3.91
N TRP A 68 -6.88 8.52 -4.63
CA TRP A 68 -8.21 7.91 -4.59
C TRP A 68 -8.22 6.44 -5.03
N ASP A 69 -7.27 6.05 -5.86
CA ASP A 69 -7.03 4.71 -6.36
C ASP A 69 -6.23 3.82 -5.41
N HIS A 70 -5.78 4.35 -4.27
CA HIS A 70 -5.14 3.62 -3.18
C HIS A 70 -6.02 3.53 -1.93
N GLU A 71 -6.83 4.56 -1.66
CA GLU A 71 -7.68 4.62 -0.46
C GLU A 71 -9.19 4.43 -0.71
N GLY A 72 -9.59 4.15 -1.95
CA GLY A 72 -10.99 4.19 -2.39
C GLY A 72 -11.93 3.24 -1.65
N ASN A 73 -11.43 2.11 -1.13
CA ASN A 73 -12.26 1.10 -0.46
C ASN A 73 -12.06 0.99 1.06
N ILE A 74 -11.42 1.97 1.72
CA ILE A 74 -11.23 1.94 3.19
C ILE A 74 -12.53 1.63 3.95
N SER A 75 -13.66 2.18 3.48
CA SER A 75 -14.97 2.03 4.15
C SER A 75 -15.50 0.58 4.21
N LEU A 76 -14.95 -0.34 3.42
CA LEU A 76 -15.28 -1.77 3.47
C LEU A 76 -14.75 -2.44 4.74
N PHE A 77 -13.64 -1.93 5.28
CA PHE A 77 -12.88 -2.57 6.36
C PHE A 77 -13.18 -1.93 7.72
N ARG A 78 -14.44 -1.99 8.15
CA ARG A 78 -14.95 -1.26 9.33
C ARG A 78 -14.26 -1.62 10.66
N ASN A 79 -13.75 -2.85 10.76
CA ASN A 79 -13.03 -3.32 11.94
C ASN A 79 -11.53 -3.00 11.88
N ALA A 80 -11.03 -2.60 10.71
CA ALA A 80 -9.62 -2.36 10.52
C ALA A 80 -9.22 -1.03 11.14
N ARG A 81 -8.05 -1.02 11.78
CA ARG A 81 -7.36 0.24 12.07
C ARG A 81 -6.58 0.67 10.83
N VAL A 82 -6.93 1.84 10.31
CA VAL A 82 -6.30 2.42 9.11
C VAL A 82 -5.12 3.28 9.53
N TYR A 83 -3.99 3.08 8.85
CA TYR A 83 -2.74 3.82 9.05
C TYR A 83 -2.31 4.51 7.75
N GLY A 84 -1.72 5.69 7.88
CA GLY A 84 -1.17 6.45 6.76
C GLY A 84 -0.36 7.65 7.26
N ASN A 85 0.50 8.18 6.40
CA ASN A 85 1.36 9.31 6.75
C ASN A 85 0.55 10.61 6.94
N LYS A 86 0.74 11.29 8.06
CA LYS A 86 -0.01 12.53 8.36
C LYS A 86 0.32 13.71 7.44
N LYS A 87 1.39 13.64 6.63
CA LYS A 87 1.64 14.63 5.58
C LYS A 87 0.55 14.62 4.50
N ASP A 88 0.02 13.44 4.18
CA ASP A 88 -1.00 13.22 3.14
C ASP A 88 -2.43 13.16 3.70
N PHE A 89 -2.57 12.63 4.92
CA PHE A 89 -3.88 12.40 5.56
C PHE A 89 -4.16 13.41 6.68
N LYS A 90 -3.83 14.69 6.43
CA LYS A 90 -4.19 15.80 7.32
C LYS A 90 -5.71 15.78 7.51
N ASP A 91 -6.16 15.86 8.76
CA ASP A 91 -7.57 15.92 9.15
C ASP A 91 -8.45 14.68 8.92
N LYS A 92 -7.98 13.65 8.20
CA LYS A 92 -8.70 12.37 8.12
C LYS A 92 -8.56 11.57 9.43
N LYS A 93 -9.61 10.78 9.75
CA LYS A 93 -9.63 9.79 10.87
C LYS A 93 -8.76 8.56 10.55
N ILE A 94 -7.50 8.82 10.19
CA ILE A 94 -6.45 7.84 9.88
C ILE A 94 -5.39 7.93 10.98
N THR A 95 -4.94 6.77 11.47
CA THR A 95 -3.85 6.71 12.46
C THR A 95 -2.54 7.05 11.77
N ASP A 96 -1.67 7.80 12.43
CA ASP A 96 -0.32 8.04 11.94
C ASP A 96 0.44 6.70 11.76
N ILE A 97 1.01 6.48 10.57
CA ILE A 97 1.72 5.24 10.24
C ILE A 97 2.86 4.92 11.21
N TYR A 98 3.56 5.92 11.74
CA TYR A 98 4.67 5.68 12.68
C TYR A 98 4.19 5.20 14.07
N LYS A 99 2.87 5.14 14.31
CA LYS A 99 2.27 4.49 15.48
C LYS A 99 2.01 2.99 15.27
N LEU A 100 2.30 2.45 14.08
CA LEU A 100 2.20 1.03 13.79
C LEU A 100 3.12 0.24 14.72
N LYS A 101 2.59 -0.80 15.36
CA LYS A 101 3.32 -1.66 16.32
C LYS A 101 3.53 -3.07 15.77
N ILE A 102 3.90 -3.18 14.50
CA ILE A 102 4.28 -4.43 13.83
C ILE A 102 5.78 -4.36 13.53
N LYS A 103 6.60 -5.07 14.32
CA LYS A 103 8.08 -4.93 14.28
C LYS A 103 8.67 -5.42 12.97
N GLU A 104 7.97 -6.33 12.31
CA GLU A 104 8.38 -6.98 11.06
C GLU A 104 8.21 -6.08 9.84
N ILE A 105 7.43 -4.99 9.95
CA ILE A 105 7.21 -4.02 8.87
C ILE A 105 8.05 -2.79 9.16
N LYS A 106 9.06 -2.53 8.32
CA LYS A 106 9.80 -1.27 8.32
C LYS A 106 9.08 -0.27 7.43
N ILE A 107 8.82 0.92 7.97
CA ILE A 107 8.29 2.06 7.22
C ILE A 107 9.48 2.85 6.67
N ILE A 108 9.41 3.20 5.39
CA ILE A 108 10.44 3.99 4.69
C ILE A 108 9.72 5.19 4.07
N ASP A 109 10.18 6.38 4.38
CA ASP A 109 9.65 7.59 3.76
C ASP A 109 10.10 7.64 2.31
N THR A 110 9.15 7.76 1.39
CA THR A 110 9.47 7.86 -0.04
C THR A 110 8.71 9.01 -0.70
N PRO A 111 8.85 10.26 -0.20
CA PRO A 111 8.18 11.41 -0.78
C PRO A 111 8.60 11.63 -2.22
N GLY A 112 7.70 12.19 -3.01
CA GLY A 112 7.97 12.50 -4.41
C GLY A 112 6.69 12.52 -5.20
N HIS A 113 5.97 11.40 -5.22
CA HIS A 113 4.64 11.34 -5.83
C HIS A 113 3.63 12.15 -5.01
N THR A 114 3.64 11.95 -3.70
CA THR A 114 3.00 12.82 -2.71
C THR A 114 4.03 13.18 -1.61
N PRO A 115 3.79 14.24 -0.81
CA PRO A 115 4.67 14.60 0.31
C PRO A 115 4.75 13.54 1.42
N GLY A 116 3.71 12.73 1.59
CA GLY A 116 3.57 11.69 2.60
C GLY A 116 3.69 10.26 2.06
N SER A 117 4.07 10.09 0.80
CA SER A 117 4.32 8.77 0.21
C SER A 117 5.29 7.97 1.08
N ILE A 118 4.96 6.70 1.30
CA ILE A 118 5.81 5.73 2.00
C ILE A 118 5.94 4.45 1.20
N SER A 119 7.05 3.75 1.45
CA SER A 119 7.23 2.35 1.12
C SER A 119 7.25 1.51 2.40
N LEU A 120 6.83 0.25 2.30
CA LEU A 120 6.84 -0.70 3.40
C LEU A 120 7.75 -1.87 3.03
N LEU A 121 8.70 -2.19 3.90
CA LEU A 121 9.55 -3.36 3.77
C LEU A 121 9.13 -4.40 4.80
N TYR A 122 8.73 -5.58 4.31
CA TYR A 122 8.44 -6.74 5.15
C TYR A 122 9.31 -7.90 4.68
N GLN A 123 10.23 -8.35 5.54
CA GLN A 123 11.30 -9.28 5.16
C GLN A 123 12.11 -8.71 3.96
N ASP A 124 12.14 -9.44 2.85
CA ASP A 124 12.77 -9.13 1.57
C ASP A 124 11.75 -8.68 0.51
N VAL A 125 10.56 -8.22 0.92
CA VAL A 125 9.49 -7.76 0.03
C VAL A 125 9.24 -6.28 0.26
N LEU A 126 9.43 -5.48 -0.80
CA LEU A 126 9.22 -4.04 -0.80
C LEU A 126 7.88 -3.70 -1.45
N PHE A 127 6.96 -3.15 -0.68
CA PHE A 127 5.74 -2.52 -1.17
C PHE A 127 6.03 -1.04 -1.40
N SER A 128 6.22 -0.63 -2.65
CA SER A 128 6.79 0.68 -2.99
C SER A 128 5.74 1.78 -3.22
N GLY A 129 4.45 1.43 -3.19
CA GLY A 129 3.38 2.33 -3.62
C GLY A 129 3.70 2.96 -4.97
N ASP A 130 3.46 4.25 -5.10
CA ASP A 130 3.73 5.02 -6.32
C ASP A 130 5.10 5.70 -6.27
N THR A 131 6.11 5.00 -5.75
CA THR A 131 7.51 5.46 -5.79
C THR A 131 8.26 4.77 -6.92
N LEU A 132 8.40 3.44 -6.84
CA LEU A 132 9.18 2.62 -7.76
C LEU A 132 8.30 1.54 -8.38
N PHE A 133 8.31 1.46 -9.71
CA PHE A 133 7.62 0.44 -10.49
C PHE A 133 8.63 -0.47 -11.21
N HIS A 134 8.17 -1.60 -11.75
CA HIS A 134 9.03 -2.51 -12.51
C HIS A 134 9.70 -1.83 -13.71
N ASN A 135 9.00 -0.92 -14.36
CA ASN A 135 9.45 -0.22 -15.58
C ASN A 135 9.34 1.30 -15.47
N GLY A 136 9.44 1.86 -14.26
CA GLY A 136 9.30 3.30 -14.08
C GLY A 136 9.18 3.73 -12.64
N ILE A 137 8.65 4.94 -12.46
CA ILE A 137 8.45 5.59 -11.16
C ILE A 137 7.08 6.26 -11.16
N GLY A 138 6.57 6.58 -9.98
CA GLY A 138 5.34 7.35 -9.87
C GLY A 138 5.48 8.75 -10.47
N ARG A 139 4.33 9.30 -10.85
CA ARG A 139 4.24 10.64 -11.44
C ARG A 139 4.72 11.72 -10.47
N THR A 140 5.33 12.78 -10.99
CA THR A 140 5.83 13.92 -10.21
C THR A 140 5.44 15.27 -10.83
N ASP A 141 4.29 15.28 -11.51
CA ASP A 141 3.69 16.43 -12.17
C ASP A 141 2.41 16.93 -11.49
N PHE A 142 2.03 16.36 -10.34
CA PHE A 142 0.94 16.86 -9.51
C PHE A 142 1.38 18.09 -8.67
N PRO A 143 0.45 18.99 -8.29
CA PRO A 143 0.81 20.23 -7.58
C PRO A 143 1.64 20.04 -6.30
N GLU A 144 1.37 18.99 -5.54
CA GLU A 144 2.04 18.64 -4.27
C GLU A 144 3.25 17.71 -4.45
N SER A 145 3.47 17.21 -5.66
CA SER A 145 4.55 16.28 -5.96
C SER A 145 5.89 17.00 -6.11
N SER A 146 6.99 16.24 -6.05
CA SER A 146 8.36 16.77 -6.08
C SER A 146 9.29 15.77 -6.77
N HIS A 147 9.68 16.07 -8.00
CA HIS A 147 10.67 15.26 -8.74
C HIS A 147 12.01 15.17 -7.99
N LYS A 148 12.40 16.26 -7.30
CA LYS A 148 13.63 16.28 -6.50
C LYS A 148 13.57 15.30 -5.33
N ASP A 149 12.44 15.23 -4.64
CA ASP A 149 12.28 14.29 -3.52
C ASP A 149 12.12 12.86 -4.03
N MET A 150 11.46 12.65 -5.17
CA MET A 150 11.40 11.34 -5.82
C MET A 150 12.80 10.78 -6.11
N ILE A 151 13.72 11.59 -6.66
CA ILE A 151 15.11 11.14 -6.90
C ILE A 151 15.76 10.66 -5.59
N LYS A 152 15.63 11.43 -4.50
CA LYS A 152 16.21 11.05 -3.20
C LYS A 152 15.59 9.77 -2.64
N SER A 153 14.28 9.62 -2.77
CA SER A 153 13.55 8.42 -2.35
C SER A 153 14.03 7.19 -3.13
N LEU A 154 14.27 7.33 -4.44
CA LEU A 154 14.83 6.26 -5.27
C LEU A 154 16.28 5.91 -4.89
N GLU A 155 17.10 6.91 -4.56
CA GLU A 155 18.46 6.70 -4.04
C GLU A 155 18.44 5.94 -2.71
N GLU A 156 17.51 6.27 -1.80
CA GLU A 156 17.32 5.55 -0.54
C GLU A 156 16.87 4.10 -0.80
N LEU A 157 15.84 3.89 -1.63
CA LEU A 157 15.35 2.56 -1.99
C LEU A 157 16.41 1.68 -2.65
N ARG A 158 17.32 2.28 -3.44
CA ARG A 158 18.45 1.56 -4.04
C ARG A 158 19.39 0.94 -3.00
N GLY A 159 19.46 1.53 -1.79
CA GLY A 159 20.25 1.01 -0.68
C GLY A 159 19.55 -0.06 0.16
N ILE A 160 18.28 -0.36 -0.13
CA ILE A 160 17.49 -1.35 0.60
C ILE A 160 17.67 -2.73 -0.03
N ASP A 161 18.03 -3.72 0.79
CA ASP A 161 18.09 -5.12 0.37
C ASP A 161 16.68 -5.72 0.35
N TYR A 162 16.09 -5.82 -0.84
CA TYR A 162 14.84 -6.52 -1.10
C TYR A 162 14.99 -7.42 -2.34
N LYS A 163 14.20 -8.49 -2.41
CA LYS A 163 14.21 -9.48 -3.50
C LYS A 163 12.97 -9.41 -4.37
N ILE A 164 11.85 -8.96 -3.81
CA ILE A 164 10.57 -8.84 -4.52
C ILE A 164 10.08 -7.40 -4.41
N LEU A 165 9.77 -6.80 -5.55
CA LEU A 165 9.14 -5.49 -5.66
C LEU A 165 7.64 -5.65 -5.89
N LEU A 166 6.82 -4.97 -5.09
CA LEU A 166 5.37 -4.95 -5.17
C LEU A 166 4.87 -3.49 -5.27
N PRO A 167 4.75 -2.94 -6.49
CA PRO A 167 4.41 -1.54 -6.72
C PRO A 167 2.92 -1.22 -6.53
N GLY A 168 2.58 0.06 -6.46
CA GLY A 168 1.18 0.51 -6.51
C GLY A 168 0.50 0.18 -7.84
N HIS A 169 1.22 0.20 -8.96
CA HIS A 169 0.70 -0.12 -10.30
C HIS A 169 1.64 -1.07 -11.06
N THR A 170 1.08 -1.90 -11.93
CA THR A 170 1.80 -2.91 -12.75
C THR A 170 1.57 -2.72 -14.22
#